data_AF-A0A9E3UXV8-F1
#
_entry.id   AF-A0A9E3UXV8-F1
#
_cell.length_a   1.000
_cell.length_b   1.000
_cell.length_c   1.000
_cell.angle_alpha   90.00
_cell.angle_beta   90.00
_cell.angle_gamma   90.00
#
_symmetry.space_group_name_H-M   'P 1'
#
loop_
_entity.id
_entity.type
_entity.pdbx_description
1 polymer ?
#
loop_
_entity_poly.entity_id
_entity_poly.type
_entity_poly.pdbx_seq_one_letter_code
_entity_poly.pdbx_strand_id
1 'polypeptide(L)'
;VFALIGGILIYRSFAASNPNLPGDVNNDNVVDITDLSTILTYFNTTDARGDADNSGRVDITDLSIVLSHYGSRYTPIATTISQTIANNSTLSGTITWLATTSNDSDVNSVDFYLDGVFRNTEASAPYASSDPPQTDEGLVDTTKLSNGSHTFKAVANLKDGTKATNSVTATVNNSVVATTCTKYASKTGSDSGAGTLTSPYQTPQKLVDNLSPGQTGCLRQGTYDSELNTAGASLTFLRGGTSDTQRITLTSYPNERATIISYIPASSNYGEILLIHEGANFVTVSNINIVAPLINVSGAKLAGDNMIISGLDVTANYVGGNCLYFGDGTAPVNNVKVYGNRLHECGNAANDNKDHCIYAHTIHTGEFKNNILYNCAAYAIQFYTDSQSAVFDHNTIDGGTTVRGGIVFGSDPNATSNNNTVTNNVVTYSAGGSLGITASWGGAVGAGNVANNNCLYQAIVSPNGFSASGNITASTDPFNNRSAHDYTVKPASVCAGKGA
;
A
#
# COMPACT_ATOMS: atom_id res chain seq x y z
N VAL A 1 -32.68 -60.99 2.50
CA VAL A 1 -31.24 -61.25 2.23
C VAL A 1 -30.57 -60.02 1.62
N PHE A 2 -30.77 -58.82 2.19
CA PHE A 2 -30.13 -57.57 1.73
C PHE A 2 -29.91 -56.58 2.90
N ALA A 3 -29.64 -57.09 4.09
CA ALA A 3 -29.36 -56.27 5.28
C ALA A 3 -28.14 -56.77 6.08
N LEU A 4 -27.20 -57.48 5.41
CA LEU A 4 -26.08 -58.15 6.08
C LEU A 4 -24.73 -57.97 5.36
N ILE A 5 -24.61 -57.00 4.44
CA ILE A 5 -23.35 -56.73 3.71
C ILE A 5 -22.85 -55.28 3.89
N GLY A 6 -23.59 -54.41 4.61
CA GLY A 6 -23.19 -53.01 4.85
C GLY A 6 -22.40 -52.74 6.13
N GLY A 7 -22.02 -53.77 6.90
CA GLY A 7 -21.51 -53.62 8.28
C GLY A 7 -20.03 -53.92 8.49
N ILE A 8 -19.27 -54.29 7.46
CA ILE A 8 -17.85 -54.67 7.60
C ILE A 8 -17.07 -54.07 6.45
N LEU A 9 -16.74 -52.78 6.56
CA LEU A 9 -15.61 -52.12 5.91
C LEU A 9 -15.41 -50.75 6.57
N ILE A 10 -15.39 -50.71 7.91
CA ILE A 10 -14.64 -49.66 8.60
C ILE A 10 -13.19 -50.04 8.37
N TYR A 11 -12.55 -49.39 7.40
CA TYR A 11 -11.09 -49.26 7.41
C TYR A 11 -10.76 -48.62 8.77
N ARG A 12 -10.40 -49.44 9.76
CA ARG A 12 -9.56 -48.94 10.83
C ARG A 12 -8.25 -48.59 10.13
N SER A 13 -8.05 -47.32 9.82
CA SER A 13 -6.71 -46.82 9.56
C SER A 13 -5.90 -47.17 10.80
N PHE A 14 -5.04 -48.18 10.69
CA PHE A 14 -4.12 -48.53 11.74
C PHE A 14 -3.18 -47.33 11.90
N ALA A 15 -3.28 -46.67 13.05
CA ALA A 15 -2.51 -45.49 13.36
C ALA A 15 -1.05 -45.93 13.48
N ALA A 16 -0.21 -45.54 12.51
CA ALA A 16 1.23 -45.68 12.62
C ALA A 16 1.73 -44.73 13.71
N SER A 17 2.73 -45.13 14.50
CA SER A 17 3.37 -44.31 15.54
C SER A 17 3.53 -42.85 15.08
N ASN A 18 3.18 -41.89 15.95
CA ASN A 18 3.25 -40.47 15.62
C ASN A 18 4.67 -40.08 15.19
N PRO A 19 4.92 -39.73 13.91
CA PRO A 19 6.28 -39.45 13.42
C PRO A 19 6.88 -38.19 14.05
N ASN A 20 6.04 -37.31 14.63
CA ASN A 20 6.45 -36.10 15.30
C ASN A 20 6.60 -36.28 16.83
N LEU A 21 6.25 -37.46 17.36
CA LEU A 21 6.35 -37.78 18.79
C LEU A 21 6.70 -39.27 19.00
N PRO A 22 7.99 -39.64 18.97
CA PRO A 22 8.39 -41.02 19.25
C PRO A 22 7.88 -41.48 20.63
N GLY A 23 7.33 -42.70 20.69
CA GLY A 23 6.74 -43.26 21.91
C GLY A 23 5.24 -43.03 22.08
N ASP A 24 4.60 -42.20 21.25
CA ASP A 24 3.13 -42.11 21.13
C ASP A 24 2.65 -43.19 20.15
N VAL A 25 2.36 -44.37 20.69
CA VAL A 25 2.00 -45.57 19.90
C VAL A 25 0.50 -45.69 19.68
N ASN A 26 -0.30 -44.91 20.43
CA ASN A 26 -1.75 -44.86 20.27
C ASN A 26 -2.26 -43.61 19.53
N ASN A 27 -1.37 -42.66 19.21
CA ASN A 27 -1.59 -41.42 18.47
C ASN A 27 -2.57 -40.44 19.15
N ASP A 28 -2.54 -40.33 20.47
CA ASP A 28 -3.31 -39.33 21.20
C ASP A 28 -2.54 -38.00 21.43
N ASN A 29 -1.31 -37.91 20.90
CA ASN A 29 -0.36 -36.80 21.02
C ASN A 29 0.23 -36.61 22.43
N VAL A 30 0.08 -37.58 23.31
CA VAL A 30 0.68 -37.60 24.64
C VAL A 30 1.37 -38.94 24.82
N VAL A 31 2.63 -38.95 25.26
CA VAL A 31 3.26 -40.20 25.67
C VAL A 31 2.93 -40.44 27.14
N ASP A 32 2.02 -41.36 27.45
CA ASP A 32 1.62 -41.65 28.82
C ASP A 32 1.45 -43.14 29.14
N ILE A 33 0.74 -43.43 30.23
CA ILE A 33 0.52 -44.79 30.71
C ILE A 33 -0.24 -45.66 29.70
N THR A 34 -1.00 -45.03 28.80
CA THR A 34 -1.79 -45.71 27.77
C THR A 34 -0.90 -46.23 26.64
N ASP A 35 0.15 -45.52 26.25
CA ASP A 35 1.20 -46.02 25.35
C ASP A 35 1.96 -47.18 25.98
N LEU A 36 2.35 -47.00 27.24
CA LEU A 36 3.01 -48.06 28.00
C LEU A 36 2.13 -49.31 28.10
N SER A 37 0.83 -49.13 28.32
CA SER A 37 -0.13 -50.23 28.33
C SER A 37 -0.28 -50.91 26.96
N THR A 38 -0.10 -50.15 25.88
CA THR A 38 -0.17 -50.64 24.50
C THR A 38 1.04 -51.51 24.18
N ILE A 39 2.26 -51.07 24.52
CA ILE A 39 3.48 -51.90 24.41
C ILE A 39 3.33 -53.21 25.19
N LEU A 40 2.88 -53.12 26.45
CA LEU A 40 2.71 -54.30 27.31
C LEU A 40 1.64 -55.27 26.79
N THR A 41 0.57 -54.75 26.18
CA THR A 41 -0.50 -55.55 25.58
C THR A 41 0.00 -56.37 24.39
N TYR A 42 0.89 -55.81 23.59
CA TYR A 42 1.43 -56.45 22.38
C TYR A 42 2.84 -57.02 22.57
N PHE A 43 3.37 -57.06 23.79
CA PHE A 43 4.74 -57.48 24.06
C PHE A 43 5.02 -58.90 23.54
N ASN A 44 6.18 -59.08 22.90
CA ASN A 44 6.60 -60.32 22.24
C ASN A 44 5.66 -60.78 21.10
N THR A 45 5.01 -59.84 20.43
CA THR A 45 4.22 -60.06 19.21
C THR A 45 4.80 -59.29 18.03
N THR A 46 4.18 -59.40 16.85
CA THR A 46 4.50 -58.61 15.65
C THR A 46 3.39 -57.62 15.32
N ASP A 47 2.57 -57.23 16.31
CA ASP A 47 1.48 -56.28 16.11
C ASP A 47 2.05 -54.86 16.07
N ALA A 48 1.90 -54.19 14.92
CA ALA A 48 2.46 -52.86 14.67
C ALA A 48 1.99 -51.78 15.66
N ARG A 49 0.90 -52.01 16.40
CA ARG A 49 0.41 -51.08 17.42
C ARG A 49 1.33 -50.94 18.64
N GLY A 50 2.17 -51.93 18.90
CA GLY A 50 3.19 -51.85 19.96
C GLY A 50 4.61 -51.63 19.42
N ASP A 51 4.79 -51.57 18.11
CA ASP A 51 6.11 -51.53 17.46
C ASP A 51 6.50 -50.06 17.22
N ALA A 52 7.06 -49.44 18.24
CA ALA A 52 7.40 -48.02 18.25
C ALA A 52 8.63 -47.71 17.38
N ASP A 53 9.56 -48.65 17.20
CA ASP A 53 10.73 -48.48 16.31
C ASP A 53 10.53 -49.03 14.89
N ASN A 54 9.38 -49.65 14.60
CA ASN A 54 9.06 -50.28 13.33
C ASN A 54 10.05 -51.41 12.95
N SER A 55 10.60 -52.11 13.94
CA SER A 55 11.51 -53.24 13.72
C SER A 55 10.80 -54.53 13.29
N GLY A 56 9.47 -54.56 13.38
CA GLY A 56 8.61 -55.71 13.09
C GLY A 56 8.36 -56.62 14.30
N ARG A 57 8.80 -56.21 15.49
CA ARG A 57 8.55 -56.91 16.76
C ARG A 57 8.33 -55.91 17.88
N VAL A 58 7.41 -56.23 18.77
CA VAL A 58 7.19 -55.47 20.01
C VAL A 58 8.05 -56.06 21.11
N ASP A 59 9.14 -55.39 21.47
CA ASP A 59 10.05 -55.84 22.51
C ASP A 59 10.49 -54.72 23.49
N ILE A 60 11.62 -54.94 24.17
CA ILE A 60 12.13 -54.03 25.19
C ILE A 60 12.60 -52.70 24.58
N THR A 61 12.95 -52.66 23.30
CA THR A 61 13.34 -51.41 22.61
C THR A 61 12.15 -50.47 22.47
N ASP A 62 10.97 -50.98 22.11
CA ASP A 62 9.74 -50.18 22.04
C ASP A 62 9.35 -49.63 23.41
N LEU A 63 9.47 -50.47 24.43
CA LEU A 63 9.25 -50.04 25.82
C LEU A 63 10.23 -48.91 26.20
N SER A 64 11.50 -49.02 25.79
CA SER A 64 12.50 -47.99 26.07
C SER A 64 12.19 -46.67 25.37
N ILE A 65 11.59 -46.70 24.17
CA ILE A 65 11.17 -45.51 23.43
C ILE A 65 10.02 -44.82 24.16
N VAL A 66 8.95 -45.54 24.52
CA VAL A 66 7.83 -44.98 25.30
C VAL A 66 8.32 -44.37 26.62
N LEU A 67 9.18 -45.07 27.35
CA LEU A 67 9.72 -44.56 28.62
C LEU A 67 10.61 -43.34 28.44
N SER A 68 11.42 -43.28 27.38
CA SER A 68 12.31 -42.14 27.11
C SER A 68 11.56 -40.86 26.75
N HIS A 69 10.33 -40.99 26.25
CA HIS A 69 9.47 -39.88 25.88
C HIS A 69 8.29 -39.66 26.85
N TYR A 70 8.20 -40.43 27.94
CA TYR A 70 7.07 -40.38 28.87
C TYR A 70 6.82 -38.97 29.43
N GLY A 71 5.57 -38.52 29.34
CA GLY A 71 5.14 -37.17 29.70
C GLY A 71 5.30 -36.13 28.60
N SER A 72 5.90 -36.48 27.46
CA SER A 72 5.99 -35.59 26.30
C SER A 72 4.62 -35.40 25.66
N ARG A 73 4.43 -34.22 25.06
CA ARG A 73 3.21 -33.87 24.34
C ARG A 73 3.57 -33.21 23.02
N TYR A 74 2.88 -33.60 21.96
CA TYR A 74 2.94 -32.92 20.68
C TYR A 74 1.70 -32.04 20.53
N THR A 75 1.92 -30.74 20.42
CA THR A 75 0.86 -29.81 20.02
C THR A 75 1.14 -29.46 18.56
N PRO A 76 0.36 -29.99 17.60
CA PRO A 76 0.50 -29.58 16.21
C PRO A 76 0.40 -28.05 16.11
N ILE A 77 1.29 -27.42 15.37
CA ILE A 77 1.12 -26.00 15.03
C ILE A 77 -0.08 -25.95 14.08
N ALA A 78 -1.19 -25.42 14.56
CA ALA A 78 -2.37 -25.25 13.73
C ALA A 78 -2.03 -24.34 12.55
N THR A 79 -2.22 -24.82 11.33
CA THR A 79 -2.11 -23.97 10.15
C THR A 79 -3.15 -22.86 10.24
N THR A 80 -2.70 -21.63 10.08
CA THR A 80 -3.54 -20.43 10.07
C THR A 80 -3.61 -19.87 8.65
N ILE A 81 -4.64 -19.09 8.38
CA ILE A 81 -4.84 -18.40 7.11
C ILE A 81 -5.13 -16.92 7.34
N SER A 82 -4.53 -16.06 6.53
CA SER A 82 -4.78 -14.62 6.44
C SER A 82 -5.09 -14.23 5.00
N GLN A 83 -5.52 -12.98 4.77
CA GLN A 83 -5.83 -12.47 3.43
C GLN A 83 -5.46 -10.99 3.28
N THR A 84 -5.35 -10.52 2.03
CA THR A 84 -4.99 -9.13 1.70
C THR A 84 -6.06 -8.11 2.06
N ILE A 85 -7.33 -8.51 2.14
CA ILE A 85 -8.43 -7.63 2.54
C ILE A 85 -8.41 -7.48 4.06
N ALA A 86 -8.23 -6.25 4.54
CA ALA A 86 -8.25 -5.94 5.96
C ALA A 86 -9.68 -5.78 6.49
N ASN A 87 -9.92 -6.21 7.73
CA ASN A 87 -11.22 -6.04 8.38
C ASN A 87 -11.53 -4.55 8.58
N ASN A 88 -12.78 -4.17 8.32
CA ASN A 88 -13.31 -2.80 8.29
C ASN A 88 -12.66 -1.85 7.27
N SER A 89 -11.92 -2.38 6.28
CA SER A 89 -11.38 -1.57 5.19
C SER A 89 -12.48 -1.02 4.28
N THR A 90 -12.17 0.05 3.52
CA THR A 90 -13.01 0.52 2.41
C THR A 90 -12.36 0.12 1.10
N LEU A 91 -13.13 -0.50 0.21
CA LEU A 91 -12.68 -1.04 -1.07
C LEU A 91 -13.35 -0.27 -2.22
N SER A 92 -12.60 -0.01 -3.29
CA SER A 92 -13.10 0.66 -4.49
C SER A 92 -12.27 0.25 -5.71
N GLY A 93 -12.88 0.27 -6.89
CA GLY A 93 -12.21 -0.09 -8.14
C GLY A 93 -11.82 -1.56 -8.18
N THR A 94 -10.68 -1.86 -8.80
CA THR A 94 -10.10 -3.21 -8.81
C THR A 94 -9.17 -3.38 -7.61
N ILE A 95 -9.33 -4.47 -6.86
CA ILE A 95 -8.50 -4.81 -5.71
C ILE A 95 -7.79 -6.15 -5.92
N THR A 96 -6.76 -6.43 -5.13
CA THR A 96 -6.14 -7.76 -5.07
C THR A 96 -6.63 -8.54 -3.86
N TRP A 97 -7.23 -9.72 -4.07
CA TRP A 97 -7.69 -10.64 -3.03
C TRP A 97 -6.88 -11.95 -3.03
N LEU A 98 -5.87 -12.01 -2.17
CA LEU A 98 -5.01 -13.18 -1.96
C LEU A 98 -5.19 -13.73 -0.55
N ALA A 99 -4.95 -15.02 -0.37
CA ALA A 99 -4.84 -15.67 0.93
C ALA A 99 -3.43 -16.26 1.15
N THR A 100 -2.94 -16.16 2.37
CA THR A 100 -1.64 -16.70 2.79
C THR A 100 -1.85 -17.66 3.94
N THR A 101 -1.22 -18.84 3.88
CA THR A 101 -1.24 -19.79 4.99
C THR A 101 0.09 -19.81 5.72
N SER A 102 0.10 -20.19 7.00
CA SER A 102 1.34 -20.30 7.77
C SER A 102 2.20 -21.51 7.37
N ASN A 103 1.60 -22.51 6.70
CA ASN A 103 2.29 -23.71 6.21
C ASN A 103 1.56 -24.29 4.98
N ASP A 104 2.00 -23.94 3.78
CA ASP A 104 1.36 -24.40 2.53
C ASP A 104 1.49 -25.93 2.32
N SER A 105 2.45 -26.60 2.98
CA SER A 105 2.63 -28.04 2.83
C SER A 105 1.48 -28.87 3.43
N ASP A 106 0.74 -28.29 4.37
CA ASP A 106 -0.42 -28.93 5.02
C ASP A 106 -1.72 -28.70 4.24
N VAL A 107 -1.73 -27.77 3.29
CA VAL A 107 -2.93 -27.30 2.59
C VAL A 107 -3.20 -28.18 1.37
N ASN A 108 -4.45 -28.62 1.22
CA ASN A 108 -4.94 -29.29 0.01
C ASN A 108 -5.55 -28.30 -0.98
N SER A 109 -6.30 -27.31 -0.49
CA SER A 109 -6.83 -26.22 -1.29
C SER A 109 -7.27 -25.03 -0.44
N VAL A 110 -7.46 -23.86 -1.05
CA VAL A 110 -8.09 -22.69 -0.45
C VAL A 110 -9.35 -22.30 -1.22
N ASP A 111 -10.49 -22.24 -0.52
CA ASP A 111 -11.76 -21.81 -1.08
C ASP A 111 -12.05 -20.35 -0.72
N PHE A 112 -12.54 -19.57 -1.69
CA PHE A 112 -12.94 -18.18 -1.50
C PHE A 112 -14.45 -18.01 -1.57
N TYR A 113 -14.99 -17.17 -0.68
CA TYR A 113 -16.42 -16.86 -0.59
C TYR A 113 -16.65 -15.36 -0.40
N LEU A 114 -17.50 -14.77 -1.23
CA LEU A 114 -17.98 -13.40 -1.08
C LEU A 114 -19.43 -13.42 -0.63
N ASP A 115 -19.72 -12.78 0.49
CA ASP A 115 -21.06 -12.75 1.11
C ASP A 115 -21.67 -14.14 1.32
N GLY A 116 -20.80 -15.11 1.63
CA GLY A 116 -21.17 -16.51 1.81
C GLY A 116 -21.33 -17.30 0.51
N VAL A 117 -21.27 -16.66 -0.66
CA VAL A 117 -21.34 -17.31 -1.97
C VAL A 117 -19.94 -17.76 -2.40
N PHE A 118 -19.81 -19.04 -2.75
CA PHE A 118 -18.56 -19.61 -3.28
C PHE A 118 -18.14 -18.91 -4.58
N ARG A 119 -16.85 -18.56 -4.69
CA ARG A 119 -16.26 -17.94 -5.88
C ARG A 119 -15.37 -18.91 -6.64
N ASN A 120 -14.30 -19.38 -6.00
CA ASN A 120 -13.30 -20.28 -6.58
C ASN A 120 -12.56 -21.08 -5.51
N THR A 121 -11.82 -22.08 -5.97
CA THR A 121 -10.91 -22.92 -5.19
C THR A 121 -9.55 -22.89 -5.86
N GLU A 122 -8.50 -22.68 -5.07
CA GLU A 122 -7.11 -22.72 -5.51
C GLU A 122 -6.38 -23.89 -4.86
N ALA A 123 -5.72 -24.73 -5.67
CA ALA A 123 -5.02 -25.93 -5.20
C ALA A 123 -3.55 -25.69 -4.83
N SER A 124 -3.00 -24.54 -5.20
CA SER A 124 -1.61 -24.18 -4.96
C SER A 124 -1.46 -22.69 -4.74
N ALA A 125 -0.48 -22.30 -3.93
CA ALA A 125 -0.09 -20.90 -3.81
C ALA A 125 0.46 -20.37 -5.15
N PRO A 126 0.22 -19.08 -5.50
CA PRO A 126 -0.51 -18.09 -4.71
C PRO A 126 -2.03 -18.31 -4.74
N TYR A 127 -2.64 -18.47 -3.56
CA TYR A 127 -4.10 -18.65 -3.47
C TYR A 127 -4.77 -17.31 -3.72
N ALA A 128 -5.42 -17.18 -4.88
CA ALA A 128 -5.97 -15.94 -5.39
C ALA A 128 -7.46 -16.09 -5.72
N SER A 129 -8.28 -15.09 -5.40
CA SER A 129 -9.64 -14.97 -5.94
C SER A 129 -9.66 -13.93 -7.05
N SER A 130 -10.12 -14.32 -8.24
CA SER A 130 -10.18 -13.47 -9.43
C SER A 130 -11.60 -13.29 -9.99
N ASP A 131 -11.79 -12.23 -10.77
CA ASP A 131 -12.94 -12.00 -11.63
C ASP A 131 -12.47 -11.67 -13.07
N PRO A 132 -12.58 -12.61 -14.04
CA PRO A 132 -13.27 -13.90 -13.95
C PRO A 132 -12.51 -14.95 -13.11
N PRO A 133 -13.21 -15.97 -12.55
CA PRO A 133 -12.58 -17.01 -11.74
C PRO A 133 -11.52 -17.80 -12.51
N GLN A 134 -10.48 -18.30 -11.81
CA GLN A 134 -9.38 -19.14 -12.33
C GLN A 134 -8.27 -18.38 -13.08
N THR A 135 -8.13 -17.07 -12.87
CA THR A 135 -6.86 -16.39 -13.13
C THR A 135 -6.06 -16.27 -11.83
N ASP A 136 -4.77 -16.63 -11.86
CA ASP A 136 -3.86 -16.50 -10.70
C ASP A 136 -3.53 -15.02 -10.35
N GLU A 137 -4.27 -14.08 -10.96
CA GLU A 137 -4.02 -12.65 -10.85
C GLU A 137 -4.57 -12.04 -9.54
N GLY A 138 -5.56 -12.70 -8.92
CA GLY A 138 -6.19 -12.22 -7.68
C GLY A 138 -6.96 -10.92 -7.82
N LEU A 139 -7.24 -10.46 -9.04
CA LEU A 139 -7.91 -9.19 -9.30
C LEU A 139 -9.43 -9.34 -9.16
N VAL A 140 -10.01 -8.53 -8.27
CA VAL A 140 -11.45 -8.46 -8.03
C VAL A 140 -11.93 -7.06 -8.38
N ASP A 141 -12.78 -6.98 -9.38
CA ASP A 141 -13.44 -5.75 -9.76
C ASP A 141 -14.61 -5.46 -8.80
N THR A 142 -14.35 -4.61 -7.80
CA THR A 142 -15.39 -4.25 -6.83
C THR A 142 -16.48 -3.39 -7.46
N THR A 143 -16.26 -2.79 -8.63
CA THR A 143 -17.28 -1.95 -9.30
C THR A 143 -18.51 -2.76 -9.73
N LYS A 144 -18.38 -4.09 -9.79
CA LYS A 144 -19.48 -5.04 -10.01
C LYS A 144 -20.22 -5.43 -8.72
N LEU A 145 -19.74 -5.00 -7.56
CA LEU A 145 -20.38 -5.21 -6.26
C LEU A 145 -21.23 -3.98 -5.89
N SER A 146 -22.30 -4.20 -5.12
CA SER A 146 -23.07 -3.11 -4.54
C SER A 146 -22.21 -2.29 -3.57
N ASN A 147 -22.51 -1.00 -3.39
CA ASN A 147 -21.92 -0.26 -2.28
C ASN A 147 -22.52 -0.71 -0.95
N GLY A 148 -21.69 -0.85 0.07
CA GLY A 148 -22.10 -1.30 1.40
C GLY A 148 -21.14 -2.31 2.00
N SER A 149 -21.57 -2.94 3.09
CA SER A 149 -20.78 -3.94 3.80
C SER A 149 -20.80 -5.28 3.06
N HIS A 150 -19.62 -5.85 2.82
CA HIS A 150 -19.41 -7.15 2.18
C HIS A 150 -18.50 -8.04 3.06
N THR A 151 -18.75 -9.34 3.07
CA THR A 151 -17.93 -10.34 3.80
C THR A 151 -17.03 -11.11 2.85
N PHE A 152 -15.73 -11.01 3.05
CA PHE A 152 -14.69 -11.71 2.29
C PHE A 152 -14.11 -12.83 3.15
N LYS A 153 -14.30 -14.09 2.72
CA LYS A 153 -13.89 -15.27 3.47
C LYS A 153 -12.99 -16.18 2.64
N ALA A 154 -11.85 -16.57 3.21
CA ALA A 154 -10.95 -17.59 2.68
C ALA A 154 -10.89 -18.80 3.65
N VAL A 155 -10.94 -20.02 3.10
CA VAL A 155 -10.95 -21.27 3.87
C VAL A 155 -9.87 -22.20 3.33
N ALA A 156 -8.81 -22.45 4.11
CA ALA A 156 -7.86 -23.52 3.78
C ALA A 156 -8.42 -24.87 4.20
N ASN A 157 -8.61 -25.77 3.24
CA ASN A 157 -8.90 -27.17 3.47
C ASN A 157 -7.56 -27.92 3.60
N LEU A 158 -7.28 -28.49 4.76
CA LEU A 158 -6.02 -29.17 5.05
C LEU A 158 -6.06 -30.65 4.65
N LYS A 159 -4.89 -31.24 4.39
CA LYS A 159 -4.75 -32.65 3.96
C LYS A 159 -5.23 -33.66 5.01
N ASP A 160 -5.22 -33.28 6.29
CA ASP A 160 -5.73 -34.07 7.41
C ASP A 160 -7.27 -34.01 7.56
N GLY A 161 -7.95 -33.23 6.71
CA GLY A 161 -9.40 -33.03 6.72
C GLY A 161 -9.88 -31.87 7.61
N THR A 162 -9.00 -31.22 8.37
CA THR A 162 -9.34 -30.02 9.15
C THR A 162 -9.36 -28.76 8.27
N LYS A 163 -9.82 -27.63 8.84
CA LYS A 163 -9.96 -26.36 8.12
C LYS A 163 -9.44 -25.19 8.92
N ALA A 164 -8.75 -24.26 8.24
CA ALA A 164 -8.44 -22.94 8.77
C ALA A 164 -9.28 -21.89 8.02
N THR A 165 -9.77 -20.85 8.70
CA THR A 165 -10.67 -19.85 8.10
C THR A 165 -10.26 -18.43 8.49
N ASN A 166 -10.23 -17.54 7.49
CA ASN A 166 -10.16 -16.10 7.67
C ASN A 166 -11.43 -15.47 7.10
N SER A 167 -12.13 -14.66 7.89
CA SER A 167 -13.34 -13.96 7.44
C SER A 167 -13.25 -12.51 7.90
N VAL A 168 -13.34 -11.58 6.95
CA VAL A 168 -13.31 -10.14 7.21
C VAL A 168 -14.53 -9.48 6.60
N THR A 169 -14.96 -8.38 7.20
CA THR A 169 -15.98 -7.50 6.66
C THR A 169 -15.32 -6.23 6.13
N ALA A 170 -15.61 -5.84 4.90
CA ALA A 170 -15.10 -4.60 4.31
C ALA A 170 -16.25 -3.82 3.64
N THR A 171 -16.14 -2.50 3.57
CA THR A 171 -17.14 -1.65 2.92
C THR A 171 -16.73 -1.42 1.47
N VAL A 172 -17.51 -1.91 0.51
CA VAL A 172 -17.37 -1.49 -0.88
C VAL A 172 -17.97 -0.10 -1.04
N ASN A 173 -17.19 0.84 -1.56
CA ASN A 173 -17.64 2.17 -1.90
C ASN A 173 -17.09 2.61 -3.25
N ASN A 174 -17.74 2.14 -4.31
CA ASN A 174 -17.61 2.61 -5.69
C ASN A 174 -18.51 3.80 -5.98
N SER A 175 -19.08 4.45 -4.95
CA SER A 175 -19.64 5.77 -5.17
C SER A 175 -18.48 6.66 -5.56
N VAL A 176 -18.42 7.04 -6.83
CA VAL A 176 -17.99 8.40 -7.14
C VAL A 176 -18.89 9.26 -6.27
N VAL A 177 -18.34 9.86 -5.21
CA VAL A 177 -19.02 10.93 -4.52
C VAL A 177 -19.42 11.87 -5.63
N ALA A 178 -20.71 11.91 -5.95
CA ALA A 178 -21.23 12.79 -6.98
C ALA A 178 -20.74 14.16 -6.54
N THR A 179 -19.73 14.66 -7.23
CA THR A 179 -19.10 15.90 -6.84
C THR A 179 -20.16 16.94 -7.12
N THR A 180 -20.87 17.36 -6.09
CA THR A 180 -21.84 18.45 -6.18
C THR A 180 -21.05 19.73 -6.26
N CYS A 181 -20.62 20.02 -7.49
CA CYS A 181 -19.93 21.23 -7.85
C CYS A 181 -20.82 22.43 -7.54
N THR A 182 -20.37 23.25 -6.59
CA THR A 182 -21.02 24.51 -6.24
C THR A 182 -20.75 25.57 -7.31
N LYS A 183 -19.53 25.59 -7.84
CA LYS A 183 -19.09 26.54 -8.87
C LYS A 183 -18.25 25.85 -9.94
N TYR A 184 -18.18 26.48 -11.11
CA TYR A 184 -17.57 25.89 -12.30
C TYR A 184 -16.62 26.87 -12.99
N ALA A 185 -15.54 26.35 -13.55
CA ALA A 185 -14.75 27.03 -14.57
C ALA A 185 -14.67 26.19 -15.86
N SER A 186 -14.61 26.86 -17.00
CA SER A 186 -14.45 26.27 -18.34
C SER A 186 -13.60 27.20 -19.20
N LYS A 187 -12.80 26.65 -20.12
CA LYS A 187 -12.01 27.46 -21.08
C LYS A 187 -12.87 28.38 -21.95
N THR A 188 -14.12 28.01 -22.20
CA THR A 188 -15.09 28.82 -22.96
C THR A 188 -15.96 29.71 -22.07
N GLY A 189 -15.68 29.75 -20.76
CA GLY A 189 -16.40 30.58 -19.79
C GLY A 189 -15.99 32.05 -19.83
N SER A 190 -16.47 32.81 -18.84
CA SER A 190 -16.11 34.21 -18.64
C SER A 190 -15.93 34.52 -17.16
N ASP A 191 -14.88 35.23 -16.77
CA ASP A 191 -14.67 35.65 -15.37
C ASP A 191 -15.63 36.75 -14.91
N SER A 192 -16.42 37.33 -15.83
CA SER A 192 -17.60 38.13 -15.50
C SER A 192 -18.87 37.29 -15.27
N GLY A 193 -18.81 35.98 -15.51
CA GLY A 193 -19.92 35.04 -15.33
C GLY A 193 -20.25 34.75 -13.87
N ALA A 194 -21.31 33.97 -13.65
CA ALA A 194 -21.80 33.66 -12.30
C ALA A 194 -21.09 32.47 -11.63
N GLY A 195 -20.28 31.72 -12.39
CA GLY A 195 -19.65 30.48 -11.94
C GLY A 195 -20.64 29.31 -11.86
N THR A 196 -21.75 29.36 -12.59
CA THR A 196 -22.73 28.26 -12.69
C THR A 196 -22.36 27.32 -13.83
N LEU A 197 -23.00 26.15 -13.94
CA LEU A 197 -22.70 25.20 -15.01
C LEU A 197 -22.95 25.79 -16.41
N THR A 198 -23.95 26.65 -16.55
CA THR A 198 -24.32 27.33 -17.81
C THR A 198 -23.61 28.68 -18.02
N SER A 199 -23.03 29.25 -16.96
CA SER A 199 -22.24 30.49 -17.00
C SER A 199 -20.97 30.32 -16.13
N PRO A 200 -20.05 29.43 -16.54
CA PRO A 200 -18.86 29.13 -15.77
C PRO A 200 -17.87 30.29 -15.81
N TYR A 201 -17.01 30.39 -14.80
CA TYR A 201 -15.84 31.24 -14.86
C TYR A 201 -14.90 30.79 -15.99
N GLN A 202 -14.05 31.68 -16.48
CA GLN A 202 -13.03 31.32 -17.46
C GLN A 202 -11.81 30.71 -16.80
N THR A 203 -11.38 31.26 -15.67
CA THR A 203 -10.11 30.92 -15.04
C THR A 203 -10.28 30.07 -13.76
N PRO A 204 -9.32 29.17 -13.47
CA PRO A 204 -9.28 28.48 -12.19
C PRO A 204 -9.13 29.44 -11.00
N GLN A 205 -8.37 30.54 -11.17
CA GLN A 205 -8.18 31.52 -10.09
C GLN A 205 -9.52 32.16 -9.71
N LYS A 206 -10.31 32.61 -10.69
CA LYS A 206 -11.63 33.19 -10.41
C LYS A 206 -12.54 32.20 -9.69
N LEU A 207 -12.47 30.92 -10.04
CA LEU A 207 -13.21 29.87 -9.37
C LEU A 207 -12.84 29.76 -7.90
N VAL A 208 -11.56 29.55 -7.57
CA VAL A 208 -11.13 29.37 -6.17
C VAL A 208 -11.36 30.63 -5.34
N ASP A 209 -11.19 31.82 -5.94
CA ASP A 209 -11.48 33.10 -5.29
C ASP A 209 -12.95 33.26 -4.92
N ASN A 210 -13.86 32.51 -5.53
CA ASN A 210 -15.30 32.61 -5.28
C ASN A 210 -15.88 31.42 -4.51
N LEU A 211 -15.04 30.50 -4.03
CA LEU A 211 -15.47 29.43 -3.14
C LEU A 211 -15.52 29.91 -1.68
N SER A 212 -16.54 29.46 -0.97
CA SER A 212 -16.68 29.58 0.49
C SER A 212 -16.39 28.23 1.16
N PRO A 213 -16.09 28.18 2.47
CA PRO A 213 -15.97 26.93 3.21
C PRO A 213 -17.13 25.97 2.94
N GLY A 214 -16.82 24.70 2.66
CA GLY A 214 -17.77 23.65 2.29
C GLY A 214 -18.13 23.59 0.81
N GLN A 215 -17.70 24.55 0.00
CA GLN A 215 -18.00 24.57 -1.43
C GLN A 215 -16.96 23.82 -2.25
N THR A 216 -17.45 23.21 -3.33
CA THR A 216 -16.62 22.53 -4.33
C THR A 216 -16.63 23.29 -5.66
N GLY A 217 -15.45 23.66 -6.15
CA GLY A 217 -15.24 24.18 -7.48
C GLY A 217 -14.82 23.07 -8.44
N CYS A 218 -15.47 23.00 -9.59
CA CYS A 218 -15.17 22.02 -10.62
C CYS A 218 -14.62 22.68 -11.89
N LEU A 219 -13.47 22.20 -12.34
CA LEU A 219 -12.88 22.54 -13.62
C LEU A 219 -13.45 21.63 -14.70
N ARG A 220 -14.04 22.20 -15.75
CA ARG A 220 -14.38 21.43 -16.96
C ARG A 220 -13.11 20.98 -17.67
N GLN A 221 -13.20 19.93 -18.47
CA GLN A 221 -12.11 19.42 -19.29
C GLN A 221 -11.45 20.55 -20.09
N GLY A 222 -10.12 20.55 -20.10
CA GLY A 222 -9.34 21.52 -20.84
C GLY A 222 -8.01 21.83 -20.17
N THR A 223 -7.16 22.52 -20.92
CA THR A 223 -5.86 23.01 -20.45
C THR A 223 -5.97 24.49 -20.10
N TYR A 224 -5.90 24.79 -18.81
CA TYR A 224 -5.94 26.14 -18.26
C TYR A 224 -4.52 26.65 -18.11
N ASP A 225 -4.17 27.62 -18.94
CA ASP A 225 -2.92 28.35 -18.94
C ASP A 225 -3.14 29.77 -18.44
N SER A 226 -2.28 30.19 -17.52
CA SER A 226 -2.23 31.55 -17.00
C SER A 226 -0.78 31.96 -16.76
N GLU A 227 -0.53 33.27 -16.87
CA GLU A 227 0.68 33.87 -16.32
C GLU A 227 0.75 33.59 -14.81
N LEU A 228 1.97 33.49 -14.28
CA LEU A 228 2.16 33.53 -12.84
C LEU A 228 1.65 34.88 -12.34
N ASN A 229 0.83 34.84 -11.29
CA ASN A 229 0.34 36.03 -10.63
C ASN A 229 1.47 36.71 -9.82
N THR A 230 1.15 37.80 -9.13
CA THR A 230 2.14 38.54 -8.30
C THR A 230 2.70 37.74 -7.13
N ALA A 231 2.07 36.63 -6.74
CA ALA A 231 2.59 35.70 -5.75
C ALA A 231 3.54 34.65 -6.35
N GLY A 232 3.79 34.70 -7.66
CA GLY A 232 4.65 33.74 -8.36
C GLY A 232 3.95 32.43 -8.72
N ALA A 233 2.60 32.40 -8.72
CA ALA A 233 1.85 31.16 -8.98
C ALA A 233 0.74 31.29 -10.04
N SER A 234 0.46 30.22 -10.80
CA SER A 234 -0.65 30.20 -11.77
C SER A 234 -2.03 30.07 -11.11
N LEU A 235 -2.09 29.39 -9.97
CA LEU A 235 -3.27 29.20 -9.16
C LEU A 235 -2.92 29.32 -7.68
N THR A 236 -3.64 30.16 -6.94
CA THR A 236 -3.36 30.44 -5.53
C THR A 236 -4.60 30.31 -4.66
N PHE A 237 -4.48 29.55 -3.57
CA PHE A 237 -5.41 29.54 -2.45
C PHE A 237 -4.89 30.48 -1.35
N LEU A 238 -5.53 31.64 -1.22
CA LEU A 238 -5.29 32.58 -0.11
C LEU A 238 -6.15 32.27 1.13
N ARG A 239 -7.08 31.34 1.00
CA ARG A 239 -8.02 30.92 2.05
C ARG A 239 -8.41 29.47 1.82
N GLY A 240 -8.87 28.85 2.89
CA GLY A 240 -9.37 27.49 2.85
C GLY A 240 -10.70 27.32 3.58
N GLY A 241 -11.00 26.08 3.95
CA GLY A 241 -12.18 25.72 4.71
C GLY A 241 -12.04 26.04 6.20
N THR A 242 -13.03 25.61 6.98
CA THR A 242 -13.07 25.83 8.44
C THR A 242 -13.07 24.53 9.26
N SER A 243 -13.34 23.38 8.63
CA SER A 243 -13.35 22.06 9.25
C SER A 243 -13.26 20.96 8.19
N ASP A 244 -13.11 19.70 8.62
CA ASP A 244 -13.14 18.54 7.73
C ASP A 244 -14.42 18.41 6.89
N THR A 245 -15.56 18.88 7.42
CA THR A 245 -16.85 18.85 6.72
C THR A 245 -17.13 20.12 5.92
N GLN A 246 -16.30 21.16 6.06
CA GLN A 246 -16.45 22.47 5.42
C GLN A 246 -15.17 22.87 4.68
N ARG A 247 -14.61 21.94 3.92
CA ARG A 247 -13.41 22.13 3.09
C ARG A 247 -13.70 23.01 1.89
N ILE A 248 -12.74 23.81 1.45
CA ILE A 248 -12.75 24.35 0.08
C ILE A 248 -12.14 23.29 -0.83
N THR A 249 -12.90 22.84 -1.82
CA THR A 249 -12.47 21.76 -2.72
C THR A 249 -12.34 22.27 -4.15
N LEU A 250 -11.22 21.96 -4.80
CA LEU A 250 -11.04 22.09 -6.25
C LEU A 250 -10.83 20.71 -6.86
N THR A 251 -11.58 20.41 -7.91
CA THR A 251 -11.46 19.14 -8.62
C THR A 251 -11.85 19.27 -10.09
N SER A 252 -11.60 18.24 -10.91
CA SER A 252 -12.22 18.18 -12.24
C SER A 252 -13.71 17.85 -12.14
N TYR A 253 -14.49 18.37 -13.08
CA TYR A 253 -15.89 17.99 -13.22
C TYR A 253 -16.03 16.46 -13.40
N PRO A 254 -17.08 15.81 -12.88
CA PRO A 254 -17.21 14.35 -12.95
C PRO A 254 -17.02 13.79 -14.36
N ASN A 255 -16.19 12.74 -14.47
CA ASN A 255 -15.79 12.08 -15.72
C ASN A 255 -14.96 12.95 -16.70
N GLU A 256 -14.52 14.12 -16.26
CA GLU A 256 -13.62 15.00 -17.00
C GLU A 256 -12.26 15.08 -16.28
N ARG A 257 -11.25 15.57 -17.01
CA ARG A 257 -9.91 15.83 -16.46
C ARG A 257 -9.40 17.18 -16.95
N ALA A 258 -9.21 18.11 -16.01
CA ALA A 258 -8.63 19.41 -16.25
C ALA A 258 -7.10 19.36 -16.08
N THR A 259 -6.39 20.16 -16.88
CA THR A 259 -4.95 20.36 -16.78
C THR A 259 -4.65 21.82 -16.46
N ILE A 260 -3.82 22.09 -15.45
CA ILE A 260 -3.30 23.42 -15.15
C ILE A 260 -1.83 23.47 -15.55
N ILE A 261 -1.44 24.53 -16.24
CA ILE A 261 -0.09 24.72 -16.77
C ILE A 261 0.26 26.21 -16.81
N SER A 262 1.56 26.54 -16.84
CA SER A 262 2.04 27.88 -17.17
C SER A 262 3.03 27.80 -18.33
N TYR A 263 2.89 28.69 -19.33
CA TYR A 263 3.74 28.73 -20.52
C TYR A 263 4.57 30.01 -20.66
N ILE A 264 4.39 30.96 -19.75
CA ILE A 264 4.92 32.31 -19.93
C ILE A 264 6.20 32.44 -19.12
N PRO A 265 7.32 32.87 -19.72
CA PRO A 265 8.59 33.01 -19.02
C PRO A 265 8.38 33.92 -17.83
N ALA A 266 8.52 33.34 -16.65
CA ALA A 266 8.42 34.06 -15.41
C ALA A 266 9.47 35.18 -15.44
N SER A 267 9.02 36.43 -15.24
CA SER A 267 9.94 37.52 -14.91
C SER A 267 10.63 37.28 -13.55
N SER A 268 10.15 36.28 -12.79
CA SER A 268 10.79 35.69 -11.63
C SER A 268 11.53 34.40 -11.99
N ASN A 269 12.76 34.23 -11.54
CA ASN A 269 13.53 32.99 -11.75
C ASN A 269 12.96 31.76 -11.01
N TYR A 270 11.81 31.87 -10.33
CA TYR A 270 11.16 30.85 -9.48
C TYR A 270 9.64 31.06 -9.44
N GLY A 271 8.87 29.98 -9.35
CA GLY A 271 7.41 30.03 -9.18
C GLY A 271 6.75 28.66 -9.01
N GLU A 272 5.42 28.63 -8.94
CA GLU A 272 4.63 27.41 -8.77
C GLU A 272 3.40 27.35 -9.67
N ILE A 273 2.96 26.17 -10.10
CA ILE A 273 1.66 26.08 -10.80
C ILE A 273 0.51 26.23 -9.80
N LEU A 274 0.62 25.57 -8.65
CA LEU A 274 -0.34 25.65 -7.55
C LEU A 274 0.33 26.13 -6.26
N LEU A 275 -0.23 27.14 -5.62
CA LEU A 275 0.18 27.60 -4.31
C LEU A 275 -0.98 27.54 -3.32
N ILE A 276 -0.80 26.84 -2.21
CA ILE A 276 -1.67 26.94 -1.03
C ILE A 276 -0.87 27.66 0.04
N HIS A 277 -1.30 28.88 0.40
CA HIS A 277 -0.60 29.70 1.39
C HIS A 277 -0.71 29.12 2.81
N GLU A 278 0.25 29.49 3.65
CA GLU A 278 0.11 29.41 5.10
C GLU A 278 -1.22 30.06 5.53
N GLY A 279 -1.94 29.39 6.43
CA GLY A 279 -3.29 29.78 6.86
C GLY A 279 -4.45 29.37 5.94
N ALA A 280 -4.20 28.94 4.69
CA ALA A 280 -5.23 28.40 3.79
C ALA A 280 -5.56 26.93 4.13
N ASN A 281 -6.14 26.72 5.30
CA ASN A 281 -6.34 25.39 5.90
C ASN A 281 -7.56 24.65 5.34
N PHE A 282 -7.64 23.33 5.50
CA PHE A 282 -8.80 22.53 5.04
C PHE A 282 -9.08 22.66 3.53
N VAL A 283 -8.03 22.80 2.73
CA VAL A 283 -8.13 22.78 1.26
C VAL A 283 -8.06 21.35 0.75
N THR A 284 -8.90 21.02 -0.24
CA THR A 284 -8.82 19.78 -1.00
C THR A 284 -8.54 20.08 -2.45
N VAL A 285 -7.49 19.49 -3.01
CA VAL A 285 -7.22 19.52 -4.45
C VAL A 285 -7.20 18.09 -4.95
N SER A 286 -8.04 17.78 -5.93
CA SER A 286 -8.17 16.42 -6.41
C SER A 286 -8.40 16.27 -7.91
N ASN A 287 -8.04 15.12 -8.47
CA ASN A 287 -8.41 14.71 -9.83
C ASN A 287 -8.07 15.77 -10.91
N ILE A 288 -6.91 16.43 -10.83
CA ILE A 288 -6.44 17.38 -11.86
C ILE A 288 -5.03 17.01 -12.30
N ASN A 289 -4.68 17.41 -13.52
CA ASN A 289 -3.31 17.35 -14.00
C ASN A 289 -2.61 18.69 -13.74
N ILE A 290 -1.36 18.64 -13.32
CA ILE A 290 -0.49 19.80 -13.13
C ILE A 290 0.77 19.57 -13.97
N VAL A 291 1.05 20.51 -14.86
CA VAL A 291 2.24 20.46 -15.70
C VAL A 291 3.06 21.71 -15.44
N ALA A 292 4.29 21.53 -14.97
CA ALA A 292 5.26 22.61 -14.71
C ALA A 292 6.37 22.58 -15.77
N PRO A 293 6.14 23.08 -16.99
CA PRO A 293 7.05 22.90 -18.13
C PRO A 293 8.18 23.94 -18.17
N LEU A 294 8.29 24.80 -17.15
CA LEU A 294 9.21 25.92 -17.11
C LEU A 294 10.33 25.65 -16.11
N ILE A 295 11.55 26.11 -16.43
CA ILE A 295 12.71 25.99 -15.53
C ILE A 295 12.39 26.68 -14.20
N ASN A 296 12.76 26.03 -13.09
CA ASN A 296 12.55 26.52 -11.72
C ASN A 296 11.09 26.73 -11.29
N VAL A 297 10.12 26.21 -12.04
CA VAL A 297 8.71 26.22 -11.63
C VAL A 297 8.35 24.88 -11.01
N SER A 298 7.90 24.88 -9.76
CA SER A 298 7.43 23.66 -9.09
C SER A 298 5.96 23.37 -9.44
N GLY A 299 5.55 22.11 -9.36
CA GLY A 299 4.15 21.72 -9.57
C GLY A 299 3.24 22.37 -8.53
N ALA A 300 3.49 22.11 -7.25
CA ALA A 300 2.74 22.73 -6.17
C ALA A 300 3.62 23.07 -4.96
N LYS A 301 3.36 24.24 -4.34
CA LYS A 301 3.83 24.59 -3.00
C LYS A 301 2.65 24.64 -2.03
N LEU A 302 2.77 23.93 -0.92
CA LEU A 302 1.67 23.53 -0.05
C LEU A 302 2.00 23.88 1.40
N ALA A 303 1.55 25.03 1.87
CA ALA A 303 1.89 25.58 3.19
C ALA A 303 0.69 25.66 4.17
N GLY A 304 -0.52 25.27 3.76
CA GLY A 304 -1.69 25.22 4.65
C GLY A 304 -1.75 23.95 5.51
N ASP A 305 -2.57 23.95 6.55
CA ASP A 305 -2.84 22.77 7.38
C ASP A 305 -4.10 22.01 6.94
N ASN A 306 -4.23 20.77 7.40
CA ASN A 306 -5.42 19.93 7.18
C ASN A 306 -5.72 19.72 5.69
N MET A 307 -4.71 19.67 4.81
CA MET A 307 -4.91 19.58 3.37
C MET A 307 -5.18 18.15 2.90
N ILE A 308 -5.94 18.02 1.80
CA ILE A 308 -6.12 16.76 1.08
C ILE A 308 -5.67 16.94 -0.38
N ILE A 309 -4.69 16.17 -0.81
CA ILE A 309 -4.09 16.22 -2.16
C ILE A 309 -4.21 14.83 -2.78
N SER A 310 -5.07 14.65 -3.77
CA SER A 310 -5.40 13.29 -4.23
C SER A 310 -5.74 13.11 -5.70
N GLY A 311 -5.40 11.95 -6.25
CA GLY A 311 -5.71 11.64 -7.65
C GLY A 311 -5.07 12.61 -8.64
N LEU A 312 -4.02 13.34 -8.25
CA LEU A 312 -3.31 14.25 -9.12
C LEU A 312 -2.39 13.50 -10.07
N ASP A 313 -2.18 14.07 -11.24
CA ASP A 313 -1.08 13.69 -12.13
C ASP A 313 -0.19 14.93 -12.30
N VAL A 314 1.04 14.87 -11.79
CA VAL A 314 1.95 16.02 -11.72
C VAL A 314 3.25 15.68 -12.42
N THR A 315 3.62 16.52 -13.38
CA THR A 315 4.93 16.44 -14.05
C THR A 315 5.62 17.78 -14.16
N ALA A 316 6.95 17.76 -14.07
CA ALA A 316 7.80 18.92 -14.32
C ALA A 316 8.60 18.78 -15.64
N ASN A 317 8.31 17.77 -16.47
CA ASN A 317 8.97 17.49 -17.74
C ASN A 317 10.51 17.52 -17.68
N TYR A 318 11.10 17.12 -16.55
CA TYR A 318 12.53 17.22 -16.24
C TYR A 318 13.16 18.63 -16.29
N VAL A 319 12.35 19.67 -16.37
CA VAL A 319 12.82 21.05 -16.52
C VAL A 319 12.44 21.92 -15.32
N GLY A 320 11.26 21.68 -14.73
CA GLY A 320 10.79 22.38 -13.54
C GLY A 320 11.44 21.92 -12.24
N GLY A 321 10.91 22.42 -11.13
CA GLY A 321 11.35 22.08 -9.78
C GLY A 321 10.62 20.85 -9.22
N ASN A 322 10.37 20.87 -7.92
CA ASN A 322 9.66 19.79 -7.24
C ASN A 322 8.25 19.59 -7.79
N CYS A 323 7.73 18.36 -7.82
CA CYS A 323 6.32 18.17 -8.13
C CYS A 323 5.44 18.67 -6.98
N LEU A 324 5.72 18.24 -5.75
CA LEU A 324 5.06 18.73 -4.54
C LEU A 324 6.12 19.22 -3.53
N TYR A 325 6.00 20.46 -3.10
CA TYR A 325 6.81 21.08 -2.05
C TYR A 325 5.89 21.42 -0.87
N PHE A 326 6.19 20.93 0.32
CA PHE A 326 5.44 21.25 1.52
C PHE A 326 6.15 22.30 2.37
N GLY A 327 5.39 23.18 3.00
CA GLY A 327 5.91 24.27 3.83
C GLY A 327 6.45 25.46 3.04
N ASP A 328 6.86 26.48 3.77
CA ASP A 328 7.45 27.70 3.22
C ASP A 328 8.54 28.32 4.12
N GLY A 329 8.92 27.61 5.19
CA GLY A 329 9.91 28.06 6.17
C GLY A 329 9.36 29.01 7.23
N THR A 330 8.06 29.33 7.23
CA THR A 330 7.44 30.24 8.22
C THR A 330 6.73 29.49 9.34
N ALA A 331 6.05 28.38 9.01
CA ALA A 331 5.34 27.54 9.96
C ALA A 331 5.38 26.06 9.53
N PRO A 332 5.26 25.11 10.49
CA PRO A 332 5.09 23.71 10.16
C PRO A 332 3.75 23.43 9.49
N VAL A 333 3.73 22.42 8.64
CA VAL A 333 2.52 21.96 7.96
C VAL A 333 1.98 20.71 8.65
N ASN A 334 0.70 20.75 9.03
CA ASN A 334 0.05 19.74 9.86
C ASN A 334 -1.10 19.04 9.14
N ASN A 335 -1.29 17.77 9.47
CA ASN A 335 -2.42 16.92 9.08
C ASN A 335 -2.68 16.91 7.57
N VAL A 336 -1.64 16.66 6.77
CA VAL A 336 -1.79 16.54 5.32
C VAL A 336 -2.05 15.11 4.90
N LYS A 337 -2.94 14.92 3.92
CA LYS A 337 -3.23 13.61 3.31
C LYS A 337 -2.92 13.68 1.83
N VAL A 338 -1.96 12.90 1.37
CA VAL A 338 -1.46 12.86 0.00
C VAL A 338 -1.64 11.44 -0.53
N TYR A 339 -2.66 11.20 -1.35
CA TYR A 339 -2.99 9.84 -1.76
C TYR A 339 -3.42 9.64 -3.22
N GLY A 340 -3.05 8.50 -3.79
CA GLY A 340 -3.49 8.13 -5.16
C GLY A 340 -2.94 9.06 -6.23
N ASN A 341 -1.82 9.76 -5.97
CA ASN A 341 -1.23 10.68 -6.95
C ASN A 341 -0.18 9.98 -7.80
N ARG A 342 -0.02 10.46 -9.03
CA ARG A 342 1.05 10.10 -9.95
C ARG A 342 1.98 11.30 -10.09
N LEU A 343 3.22 11.17 -9.62
CA LEU A 343 4.23 12.23 -9.67
C LEU A 343 5.38 11.74 -10.53
N HIS A 344 5.68 12.45 -11.61
CA HIS A 344 6.68 11.95 -12.54
C HIS A 344 7.49 13.00 -13.24
N GLU A 345 8.72 12.63 -13.62
CA GLU A 345 9.62 13.48 -14.40
C GLU A 345 9.80 14.84 -13.69
N CYS A 346 9.83 14.78 -12.36
CA CYS A 346 9.88 15.93 -11.47
C CYS A 346 11.32 16.39 -11.33
N GLY A 347 11.55 17.70 -11.36
CA GLY A 347 12.87 18.27 -11.12
C GLY A 347 13.79 18.29 -12.33
N ASN A 348 14.86 19.07 -12.23
CA ASN A 348 15.87 19.18 -13.26
C ASN A 348 17.18 18.52 -12.82
N ALA A 349 17.67 17.54 -13.58
CA ALA A 349 18.91 16.85 -13.27
C ALA A 349 20.15 17.78 -13.25
N ALA A 350 20.06 18.95 -13.90
CA ALA A 350 21.11 19.99 -13.85
C ALA A 350 21.15 20.75 -12.51
N ASN A 351 20.09 20.67 -11.69
CA ASN A 351 20.03 21.25 -10.34
C ASN A 351 20.56 20.28 -9.26
N ASP A 352 21.28 19.24 -9.68
CA ASP A 352 21.80 18.16 -8.83
C ASP A 352 20.70 17.47 -8.01
N ASN A 353 20.92 17.35 -6.69
CA ASN A 353 20.10 16.65 -5.73
C ASN A 353 19.14 17.60 -4.98
N LYS A 354 18.48 18.52 -5.70
CA LYS A 354 17.64 19.57 -5.09
C LYS A 354 16.16 19.50 -5.47
N ASP A 355 15.84 18.82 -6.57
CA ASP A 355 14.48 18.76 -7.08
C ASP A 355 13.92 17.33 -7.01
N HIS A 356 12.89 17.16 -6.19
CA HIS A 356 12.30 15.89 -5.78
C HIS A 356 10.89 15.74 -6.33
N CYS A 357 10.35 14.51 -6.34
CA CYS A 357 8.90 14.38 -6.55
C CYS A 357 8.14 14.98 -5.36
N ILE A 358 8.54 14.64 -4.14
CA ILE A 358 8.00 15.21 -2.91
C ILE A 358 9.14 15.78 -2.06
N TYR A 359 9.07 17.08 -1.80
CA TYR A 359 9.89 17.74 -0.80
C TYR A 359 9.04 18.02 0.44
N ALA A 360 9.10 17.12 1.41
CA ALA A 360 8.31 17.20 2.64
C ALA A 360 9.01 18.16 3.63
N HIS A 361 8.97 19.45 3.32
CA HIS A 361 9.60 20.48 4.14
C HIS A 361 8.72 20.88 5.34
N THR A 362 9.27 20.70 6.56
CA THR A 362 8.63 21.07 7.84
C THR A 362 7.21 20.47 8.04
N ILE A 363 6.97 19.24 7.58
CA ILE A 363 5.73 18.50 7.86
C ILE A 363 5.78 18.03 9.32
N HIS A 364 4.79 18.33 10.16
CA HIS A 364 4.75 17.79 11.54
C HIS A 364 3.82 16.60 11.72
N THR A 365 2.83 16.48 10.84
CA THR A 365 1.94 15.32 10.73
C THR A 365 1.47 15.18 9.28
N GLY A 366 1.65 14.01 8.67
CA GLY A 366 1.23 13.81 7.29
C GLY A 366 1.20 12.35 6.88
N GLU A 367 0.26 12.02 5.99
CA GLU A 367 0.10 10.69 5.41
C GLU A 367 0.27 10.75 3.90
N PHE A 368 1.27 10.05 3.39
CA PHE A 368 1.60 9.94 1.97
C PHE A 368 1.40 8.48 1.57
N LYS A 369 0.25 8.17 0.96
CA LYS A 369 -0.18 6.78 0.75
C LYS A 369 -0.62 6.48 -0.66
N ASN A 370 -0.31 5.29 -1.16
CA ASN A 370 -0.79 4.83 -2.47
C ASN A 370 -0.46 5.79 -3.62
N ASN A 371 0.71 6.44 -3.56
CA ASN A 371 1.19 7.28 -4.64
C ASN A 371 2.17 6.51 -5.52
N ILE A 372 2.17 6.83 -6.81
CA ILE A 372 3.13 6.34 -7.79
C ILE A 372 4.10 7.48 -8.10
N LEU A 373 5.37 7.27 -7.82
CA LEU A 373 6.44 8.24 -8.06
C LEU A 373 7.47 7.61 -8.99
N TYR A 374 7.74 8.22 -10.14
CA TYR A 374 8.76 7.70 -11.03
C TYR A 374 9.55 8.81 -11.67
N ASN A 375 10.79 8.52 -12.07
CA ASN A 375 11.56 9.46 -12.87
C ASN A 375 11.80 10.83 -12.18
N CYS A 376 11.84 10.87 -10.85
CA CYS A 376 12.16 12.07 -10.07
C CYS A 376 13.67 12.39 -10.16
N ALA A 377 14.07 13.55 -10.67
CA ALA A 377 15.47 13.90 -10.92
C ALA A 377 16.39 13.61 -9.73
N ALA A 378 16.01 14.01 -8.51
CA ALA A 378 16.68 13.65 -7.27
C ALA A 378 15.97 12.48 -6.54
N TYR A 379 15.46 12.68 -5.33
CA TYR A 379 14.72 11.66 -4.57
C TYR A 379 13.23 11.65 -4.91
N ALA A 380 12.59 10.49 -4.76
CA ALA A 380 11.14 10.37 -4.80
C ALA A 380 10.49 11.15 -3.64
N ILE A 381 11.04 11.01 -2.43
CA ILE A 381 10.68 11.86 -1.30
C ILE A 381 11.91 12.18 -0.45
N GLN A 382 11.97 13.43 -0.01
CA GLN A 382 12.90 13.91 1.01
C GLN A 382 12.13 14.44 2.23
N PHE A 383 12.37 13.81 3.39
CA PHE A 383 11.93 14.33 4.69
C PHE A 383 12.97 15.33 5.19
N TYR A 384 12.61 16.61 5.26
CA TYR A 384 13.56 17.70 5.52
C TYR A 384 12.82 18.94 6.05
N THR A 385 13.47 19.99 6.52
CA THR A 385 14.55 19.89 7.51
C THR A 385 14.03 19.35 8.84
N ASP A 386 12.77 19.67 9.16
CA ASP A 386 12.06 19.40 10.41
C ASP A 386 10.80 18.54 10.14
N SER A 387 10.92 17.49 9.33
CA SER A 387 9.79 16.59 9.11
C SER A 387 9.59 15.70 10.34
N GLN A 388 8.45 15.83 11.02
CA GLN A 388 8.05 15.06 12.18
C GLN A 388 6.88 14.15 11.84
N SER A 389 6.89 12.93 12.39
CA SER A 389 5.72 12.03 12.45
C SER A 389 5.00 11.80 11.11
N ALA A 390 5.70 11.92 9.99
CA ALA A 390 5.13 11.67 8.67
C ALA A 390 5.12 10.16 8.36
N VAL A 391 4.07 9.70 7.70
CA VAL A 391 3.90 8.30 7.30
C VAL A 391 3.91 8.23 5.77
N PHE A 392 4.88 7.51 5.22
CA PHE A 392 5.00 7.21 3.80
C PHE A 392 4.79 5.72 3.60
N ASP A 393 3.56 5.36 3.25
CA ASP A 393 3.06 3.98 3.31
C ASP A 393 2.40 3.52 2.01
N HIS A 394 2.69 2.29 1.56
CA HIS A 394 2.11 1.72 0.33
C HIS A 394 2.32 2.62 -0.91
N ASN A 395 3.48 3.24 -1.09
CA ASN A 395 3.81 3.95 -2.33
C ASN A 395 4.67 3.10 -3.24
N THR A 396 4.55 3.31 -4.55
CA THR A 396 5.38 2.68 -5.57
C THR A 396 6.35 3.69 -6.15
N ILE A 397 7.64 3.36 -6.11
CA ILE A 397 8.74 4.20 -6.57
C ILE A 397 9.53 3.46 -7.66
N ASP A 398 9.69 4.12 -8.81
CA ASP A 398 10.60 3.70 -9.88
C ASP A 398 11.62 4.81 -10.17
N GLY A 399 12.84 4.60 -9.69
CA GLY A 399 13.94 5.54 -9.85
C GLY A 399 14.41 5.69 -11.30
N GLY A 400 14.05 4.79 -12.22
CA GLY A 400 14.33 4.98 -13.64
C GLY A 400 15.81 5.27 -13.94
N THR A 401 16.06 6.37 -14.65
CA THR A 401 17.41 6.86 -14.99
C THR A 401 17.80 8.12 -14.22
N THR A 402 17.26 8.28 -13.01
CA THR A 402 17.41 9.52 -12.22
C THR A 402 18.78 9.63 -11.55
N VAL A 403 19.03 10.68 -10.77
CA VAL A 403 20.28 10.83 -10.01
C VAL A 403 20.26 9.98 -8.73
N ARG A 404 19.09 9.85 -8.07
CA ARG A 404 18.91 9.08 -6.82
C ARG A 404 17.71 8.14 -6.87
N GLY A 405 16.52 8.64 -7.17
CA GLY A 405 15.29 7.85 -7.33
C GLY A 405 14.72 7.19 -6.07
N GLY A 406 15.37 7.32 -4.91
CA GLY A 406 14.97 6.67 -3.65
C GLY A 406 14.27 7.59 -2.64
N ILE A 407 14.30 7.19 -1.38
CA ILE A 407 13.74 7.87 -0.21
C ILE A 407 14.89 8.34 0.69
N VAL A 408 14.83 9.59 1.18
CA VAL A 408 15.84 10.11 2.10
C VAL A 408 15.23 10.74 3.35
N PHE A 409 15.75 10.36 4.52
CA PHE A 409 15.60 11.13 5.76
C PHE A 409 16.72 12.16 5.87
N GLY A 410 16.40 13.41 6.18
CA GLY A 410 17.43 14.45 6.25
C GLY A 410 17.23 15.50 7.33
N SER A 411 18.29 16.26 7.54
CA SER A 411 18.36 17.43 8.41
C SER A 411 19.17 18.53 7.74
N ASP A 412 18.95 19.77 8.16
CA ASP A 412 19.92 20.84 7.96
C ASP A 412 20.70 21.08 9.27
N PRO A 413 21.61 22.07 9.32
CA PRO A 413 22.33 22.39 10.55
C PRO A 413 21.46 22.80 11.75
N ASN A 414 20.20 23.19 11.55
CA ASN A 414 19.36 23.85 12.54
C ASN A 414 18.15 23.01 13.00
N ALA A 415 17.70 22.05 12.20
CA ALA A 415 16.54 21.22 12.49
C ALA A 415 16.72 19.79 11.98
N THR A 416 16.07 18.83 12.64
CA THR A 416 16.16 17.40 12.31
C THR A 416 14.80 16.80 12.03
N SER A 417 14.71 15.92 11.04
CA SER A 417 13.51 15.13 10.80
C SER A 417 13.46 13.92 11.72
N ASN A 418 12.39 13.72 12.48
CA ASN A 418 12.25 12.64 13.47
C ASN A 418 10.92 11.90 13.36
N ASN A 419 10.87 10.68 13.89
CA ASN A 419 9.66 9.86 14.01
C ASN A 419 8.92 9.62 12.68
N ASN A 420 9.59 9.76 11.53
CA ASN A 420 8.98 9.48 10.23
C ASN A 420 9.01 7.97 9.95
N THR A 421 7.94 7.46 9.36
CA THR A 421 7.78 6.03 9.06
C THR A 421 7.67 5.82 7.56
N VAL A 422 8.54 4.98 7.02
CA VAL A 422 8.54 4.51 5.63
C VAL A 422 8.21 3.03 5.63
N THR A 423 7.00 2.65 5.24
CA THR A 423 6.53 1.26 5.35
C THR A 423 5.74 0.75 4.16
N ASN A 424 5.82 -0.55 3.89
CA ASN A 424 5.05 -1.23 2.83
C ASN A 424 5.19 -0.61 1.42
N ASN A 425 6.27 0.13 1.15
CA ASN A 425 6.52 0.71 -0.16
C ASN A 425 7.21 -0.31 -1.07
N VAL A 426 7.08 -0.12 -2.39
CA VAL A 426 7.88 -0.82 -3.40
C VAL A 426 8.86 0.19 -3.99
N VAL A 427 10.15 -0.01 -3.75
CA VAL A 427 11.23 0.90 -4.18
C VAL A 427 12.11 0.19 -5.19
N THR A 428 12.11 0.67 -6.43
CA THR A 428 12.79 0.00 -7.53
C THR A 428 13.73 0.93 -8.29
N TYR A 429 14.79 0.37 -8.86
CA TYR A 429 15.69 1.06 -9.80
C TYR A 429 16.24 2.39 -9.26
N SER A 430 16.67 2.42 -7.99
CA SER A 430 17.28 3.64 -7.42
C SER A 430 18.68 3.84 -7.99
N ALA A 431 18.96 5.08 -8.40
CA ALA A 431 20.24 5.46 -9.00
C ALA A 431 21.30 5.85 -7.96
N GLY A 432 22.55 5.98 -8.40
CA GLY A 432 23.64 6.49 -7.55
C GLY A 432 24.11 5.49 -6.47
N GLY A 433 24.20 4.20 -6.80
CA GLY A 433 24.67 3.15 -5.88
C GLY A 433 23.55 2.29 -5.28
N SER A 434 22.35 2.32 -5.87
CA SER A 434 21.17 1.58 -5.42
C SER A 434 20.59 2.05 -4.08
N LEU A 435 20.83 3.29 -3.64
CA LEU A 435 20.30 3.78 -2.35
C LEU A 435 18.78 4.01 -2.43
N GLY A 436 18.00 2.97 -2.16
CA GLY A 436 16.54 3.00 -2.19
C GLY A 436 15.94 3.71 -0.99
N ILE A 437 16.44 3.42 0.22
CA ILE A 437 16.05 4.12 1.45
C ILE A 437 17.33 4.46 2.21
N THR A 438 17.56 5.74 2.42
CA THR A 438 18.81 6.24 3.02
C THR A 438 18.55 7.45 3.91
N ALA A 439 19.63 8.01 4.45
CA ALA A 439 19.59 9.27 5.17
C ALA A 439 20.78 10.17 4.84
N SER A 440 20.59 11.47 4.96
CA SER A 440 21.61 12.50 4.77
C SER A 440 21.43 13.62 5.79
N TRP A 441 22.30 13.66 6.79
CA TRP A 441 22.21 14.60 7.90
C TRP A 441 23.16 15.78 7.68
N GLY A 442 22.60 16.97 7.47
CA GLY A 442 23.36 18.23 7.37
C GLY A 442 23.72 18.84 8.73
N GLY A 443 23.11 18.36 9.80
CA GLY A 443 23.35 18.75 11.19
C GLY A 443 23.24 17.57 12.13
N ALA A 444 22.46 17.72 13.20
CA ALA A 444 22.18 16.62 14.10
C ALA A 444 21.49 15.45 13.36
N VAL A 445 21.76 14.24 13.83
CA VAL A 445 21.15 13.01 13.32
C VAL A 445 19.72 12.92 13.87
N GLY A 446 18.74 12.68 12.98
CA GLY A 446 17.35 12.49 13.39
C GLY A 446 17.16 11.23 14.24
N ALA A 447 16.09 11.21 15.03
CA ALA A 447 15.73 10.12 15.92
C ALA A 447 14.37 9.50 15.55
N GLY A 448 14.15 8.24 15.91
CA GLY A 448 12.84 7.57 15.78
C GLY A 448 12.36 7.35 14.34
N ASN A 449 13.15 7.68 13.32
CA ASN A 449 12.81 7.37 11.93
C ASN A 449 12.90 5.86 11.69
N VAL A 450 11.97 5.33 10.90
CA VAL A 450 11.82 3.89 10.67
C VAL A 450 11.62 3.60 9.19
N ALA A 451 12.34 2.62 8.66
CA ALA A 451 12.08 1.98 7.39
C ALA A 451 11.69 0.51 7.62
N ASN A 452 10.40 0.19 7.56
CA ASN A 452 9.90 -1.14 7.91
C ASN A 452 9.13 -1.81 6.78
N ASN A 453 9.33 -3.11 6.55
CA ASN A 453 8.47 -3.90 5.67
C ASN A 453 8.35 -3.35 4.22
N ASN A 454 9.39 -2.71 3.68
CA ASN A 454 9.42 -2.26 2.28
C ASN A 454 9.94 -3.38 1.37
N CYS A 455 9.54 -3.38 0.10
CA CYS A 455 10.12 -4.25 -0.93
C CYS A 455 11.05 -3.46 -1.83
N LEU A 456 12.23 -4.01 -2.10
CA LEU A 456 13.27 -3.35 -2.88
C LEU A 456 13.63 -4.19 -4.11
N TYR A 457 13.83 -3.56 -5.27
CA TYR A 457 14.38 -4.22 -6.46
C TYR A 457 15.41 -3.33 -7.12
N GLN A 458 16.65 -3.80 -7.30
CA GLN A 458 17.78 -2.94 -7.70
C GLN A 458 17.88 -1.67 -6.82
N ALA A 459 17.68 -1.88 -5.52
CA ALA A 459 17.65 -0.87 -4.49
C ALA A 459 18.05 -1.54 -3.16
N ILE A 460 18.69 -0.79 -2.26
CA ILE A 460 19.10 -1.22 -0.94
C ILE A 460 18.61 -0.23 0.12
N VAL A 461 18.45 -0.73 1.34
CA VAL A 461 18.28 0.11 2.52
C VAL A 461 19.68 0.36 3.10
N SER A 462 20.01 1.62 3.35
CA SER A 462 21.27 2.05 3.96
C SER A 462 21.00 2.80 5.27
N PRO A 463 20.81 2.08 6.40
CA PRO A 463 20.49 2.68 7.68
C PRO A 463 21.60 3.59 8.20
N ASN A 464 21.25 4.86 8.44
CA ASN A 464 22.10 5.81 9.16
C ASN A 464 21.19 6.82 9.87
N GLY A 465 21.03 6.75 11.20
CA GLY A 465 20.09 7.61 11.92
C GLY A 465 18.60 7.23 11.76
N PHE A 466 18.32 5.98 11.37
CA PHE A 466 16.99 5.39 11.35
C PHE A 466 17.07 3.88 11.57
N SER A 467 16.00 3.26 12.07
CA SER A 467 15.91 1.80 12.20
C SER A 467 15.37 1.18 10.91
N ALA A 468 15.88 0.00 10.55
CA ALA A 468 15.39 -0.74 9.41
C ALA A 468 15.10 -2.20 9.79
N SER A 469 13.89 -2.67 9.49
CA SER A 469 13.42 -4.02 9.83
C SER A 469 12.44 -4.54 8.79
N GLY A 470 12.35 -5.87 8.62
CA GLY A 470 11.35 -6.49 7.73
C GLY A 470 11.43 -6.11 6.24
N ASN A 471 12.41 -5.32 5.82
CA ASN A 471 12.57 -4.94 4.41
C ASN A 471 13.06 -6.16 3.62
N ILE A 472 12.45 -6.40 2.48
CA ILE A 472 12.74 -7.54 1.60
C ILE A 472 13.34 -7.04 0.28
N THR A 473 14.19 -7.85 -0.35
CA THR A 473 14.75 -7.57 -1.67
C THR A 473 14.25 -8.59 -2.67
N ALA A 474 13.56 -8.14 -3.72
CA ALA A 474 13.14 -8.97 -4.83
C ALA A 474 14.34 -9.26 -5.74
N SER A 475 14.39 -10.47 -6.30
CA SER A 475 15.40 -10.89 -7.29
C SER A 475 14.98 -10.59 -8.74
N THR A 476 13.70 -10.33 -8.97
CA THR A 476 13.12 -10.03 -10.29
C THR A 476 12.26 -8.77 -10.25
N ASP A 477 12.07 -8.13 -11.41
CA ASP A 477 11.22 -6.95 -11.52
C ASP A 477 9.78 -7.26 -11.02
N PRO A 478 9.31 -6.54 -9.99
CA PRO A 478 8.03 -6.81 -9.36
C PRO A 478 6.82 -6.37 -10.20
N PHE A 479 6.99 -5.54 -11.24
CA PHE A 479 5.87 -4.91 -11.94
C PHE A 479 5.38 -5.68 -13.17
N ASN A 480 4.08 -5.60 -13.47
CA ASN A 480 3.46 -6.21 -14.66
C ASN A 480 4.03 -5.65 -15.96
N ASN A 481 4.01 -4.33 -16.13
CA ASN A 481 4.57 -3.69 -17.32
C ASN A 481 5.16 -2.31 -17.00
N ARG A 482 6.36 -2.35 -16.41
CA ARG A 482 7.15 -1.14 -16.12
C ARG A 482 7.34 -0.23 -17.32
N SER A 483 7.55 -0.78 -18.52
CA SER A 483 7.81 0.03 -19.74
C SER A 483 6.61 0.86 -20.19
N ALA A 484 5.40 0.42 -19.85
CA ALA A 484 4.17 1.18 -20.05
C ALA A 484 3.79 2.01 -18.81
N HIS A 485 4.68 2.06 -17.80
CA HIS A 485 4.44 2.63 -16.48
C HIS A 485 3.20 2.06 -15.77
N ASP A 486 2.88 0.80 -16.05
CA ASP A 486 1.97 -0.02 -15.25
C ASP A 486 2.78 -0.63 -14.10
N TYR A 487 2.65 0.03 -12.97
CA TYR A 487 3.37 -0.29 -11.73
C TYR A 487 2.59 -1.23 -10.81
N THR A 488 1.54 -1.88 -11.33
CA THR A 488 0.86 -2.94 -10.58
C THR A 488 1.85 -4.06 -10.28
N VAL A 489 1.90 -4.48 -9.01
CA VAL A 489 2.81 -5.52 -8.55
C VAL A 489 2.26 -6.88 -8.97
N LYS A 490 3.11 -7.70 -9.62
CA LYS A 490 2.80 -9.08 -9.98
C LYS A 490 2.39 -9.87 -8.73
N PRO A 491 1.30 -10.64 -8.76
CA PRO A 491 0.86 -11.45 -7.62
C PRO A 491 1.91 -12.45 -7.13
N ALA A 492 2.70 -13.03 -8.04
CA ALA A 492 3.80 -13.95 -7.71
C ALA A 492 5.07 -13.25 -7.19
N SER A 493 5.11 -11.91 -7.20
CA SER A 493 6.25 -11.16 -6.67
C SER A 493 6.28 -11.27 -5.14
N VAL A 494 7.49 -11.37 -4.57
CA VAL A 494 7.68 -11.22 -3.13
C VAL A 494 7.24 -9.84 -2.61
N CYS A 495 7.10 -8.86 -3.51
CA CYS A 495 6.55 -7.54 -3.20
C CYS A 495 5.00 -7.50 -3.13
N ALA A 496 4.28 -8.59 -3.38
CA ALA A 496 2.81 -8.58 -3.41
C ALA A 496 2.22 -8.05 -2.09
N GLY A 497 1.14 -7.26 -2.20
CA GLY A 497 0.51 -6.58 -1.06
C GLY A 497 1.27 -5.35 -0.54
N LYS A 498 2.22 -4.82 -1.32
CA LYS A 498 2.96 -3.57 -1.06
C LYS A 498 2.85 -2.66 -2.28
N GLY A 499 3.20 -1.39 -2.10
CA GLY A 499 3.08 -0.38 -3.15
C GLY A 499 1.64 0.11 -3.32
N ALA A 500 1.47 1.03 -4.27
CA ALA A 500 0.25 1.76 -4.55
C ALA A 500 -0.81 0.97 -5.33
#